data_AF-A0A1T1HM15-F1
#
_entry.id   AF-A0A1T1HM15-F1
#
_cell.length_a   1.000
_cell.length_b   1.000
_cell.length_c   1.000
_cell.angle_alpha   90.00
_cell.angle_beta   90.00
_cell.angle_gamma   90.00
#
_symmetry.space_group_name_H-M   'P 1'
#
loop_
_entity.id
_entity.type
_entity.pdbx_description
1 polymer ?
#
loop_
_entity_poly.entity_id
_entity_poly.type
_entity_poly.pdbx_seq_one_letter_code
_entity_poly.pdbx_strand_id
1 'polypeptide(L)' 'MPSQSDLRFTFSVGNESFDVVEFTLHEGLSETFHLAVELTSANPAIDFGQVLDRSALLTLWHGETPVRYVHGAVSSFVQ' A
#
# COMPACT_ATOMS: atom_id res chain seq x y z
N MET A 1 -13.49 4.71 25.23
CA MET A 1 -12.19 5.12 24.66
C MET A 1 -11.99 4.33 23.37
N PRO A 2 -11.57 4.93 22.26
CA PRO A 2 -11.18 4.15 21.09
C PRO A 2 -9.96 3.31 21.50
N SER A 3 -10.10 1.98 21.49
CA SER A 3 -8.96 1.08 21.64
C SER A 3 -8.14 1.20 20.36
N GLN A 4 -6.89 1.63 20.47
CA GLN A 4 -5.95 1.53 19.36
C GLN A 4 -5.85 0.06 18.98
N SER A 5 -6.33 -0.30 17.79
CA SER A 5 -6.15 -1.64 17.25
C SER A 5 -4.66 -1.87 17.01
N ASP A 6 -4.18 -3.08 17.28
CA ASP A 6 -2.79 -3.51 16.96
C ASP A 6 -2.60 -3.77 15.45
N LEU A 7 -3.25 -2.95 14.62
CA LEU A 7 -3.22 -3.03 13.16
C LEU A 7 -2.19 -2.04 12.63
N ARG A 8 -1.37 -2.51 11.70
CA ARG A 8 -0.43 -1.68 10.95
C ARG A 8 -0.57 -1.98 9.47
N PHE A 9 -0.31 -0.98 8.64
CA PHE A 9 -0.42 -1.06 7.20
C PHE A 9 0.87 -0.52 6.58
N THR A 10 1.45 -1.26 5.65
CA THR A 10 2.66 -0.83 4.94
C THR A 10 2.48 -1.07 3.46
N PHE A 11 3.03 -0.16 2.66
CA PHE A 11 3.03 -0.28 1.21
C PHE A 11 4.46 -0.23 0.69
N SER A 12 4.82 -1.14 -0.21
CA SER A 12 6.14 -1.15 -0.85
C SER A 12 6.03 -1.23 -2.36
N VAL A 13 6.97 -0.56 -3.03
CA VAL A 13 7.10 -0.56 -4.49
C VAL A 13 8.59 -0.66 -4.82
N GLY A 14 9.00 -1.76 -5.44
CA GLY A 14 10.43 -2.05 -5.63
C GLY A 14 11.19 -2.02 -4.30
N ASN A 15 12.12 -1.08 -4.16
CA ASN A 15 12.92 -0.89 -2.94
C ASN A 15 12.39 0.25 -2.03
N GLU A 16 11.36 0.96 -2.46
CA GLU A 16 10.73 2.04 -1.68
C GLU A 16 9.68 1.46 -0.73
N SER A 17 9.59 2.05 0.46
CA SER A 17 8.62 1.68 1.49
C SER A 17 7.92 2.93 2.00
N PHE A 18 6.62 2.79 2.22
CA PHE A 18 5.71 3.87 2.58
C PHE A 18 4.87 3.46 3.77
N ASP A 19 4.61 4.43 4.65
CA ASP A 19 3.54 4.34 5.63
C ASP A 19 2.21 4.64 4.93
N VAL A 20 1.17 3.90 5.29
CA VAL A 20 -0.17 4.06 4.72
C VAL A 20 -1.01 4.93 5.63
N VAL A 21 -1.54 6.03 5.09
CA VAL A 21 -2.47 6.93 5.79
C VAL A 21 -3.89 6.41 5.66
N GLU A 22 -4.30 6.11 4.43
CA GLU A 22 -5.62 5.62 4.09
C GLU A 22 -5.54 4.66 2.90
N PHE A 23 -6.45 3.70 2.82
CA PHE A 23 -6.63 2.92 1.61
C PHE A 23 -8.09 2.53 1.40
N THR A 24 -8.47 2.36 0.14
CA THR A 24 -9.74 1.75 -0.26
C THR A 24 -9.46 0.64 -1.28
N LEU A 25 -9.97 -0.56 -1.00
CA LEU A 25 -9.88 -1.72 -1.89
C LEU A 25 -11.26 -2.09 -2.42
N HIS A 26 -11.40 -2.11 -3.74
CA HIS A 26 -12.56 -2.67 -4.44
C HIS A 26 -12.15 -3.97 -5.14
N GLU A 27 -12.87 -5.06 -4.87
CA GLU A 27 -12.59 -6.37 -5.44
C GLU A 27 -13.89 -7.14 -5.75
N GLY A 28 -13.84 -7.96 -6.80
CA GLY A 28 -14.97 -8.75 -7.30
C GLY A 28 -14.50 -10.05 -7.97
N LEU A 29 -15.38 -11.04 -8.05
CA LEU A 29 -15.04 -12.33 -8.69
C LEU A 29 -14.81 -12.13 -10.19
N SER A 30 -13.63 -12.53 -10.68
CA SER A 30 -13.23 -12.37 -12.08
C SER A 30 -13.20 -10.91 -12.57
N GLU A 31 -13.08 -9.95 -11.65
CA GLU A 31 -12.90 -8.54 -11.95
C GLU A 31 -11.46 -8.10 -11.60
N THR A 32 -10.96 -7.10 -12.32
CA THR A 32 -9.71 -6.44 -11.92
C THR A 32 -9.98 -5.63 -10.66
N PHE A 33 -9.28 -5.93 -9.57
CA PHE A 33 -9.38 -5.14 -8.35
C PHE A 33 -8.83 -3.73 -8.55
N HIS A 34 -9.26 -2.80 -7.71
CA HIS A 34 -8.71 -1.45 -7.63
C HIS A 34 -8.33 -1.12 -6.20
N LEU A 35 -7.04 -0.85 -5.97
CA LEU A 35 -6.51 -0.40 -4.69
C LEU A 35 -6.07 1.06 -4.82
N ALA A 36 -6.77 1.95 -4.13
CA ALA A 36 -6.36 3.34 -3.93
C ALA A 36 -5.69 3.48 -2.56
N VAL A 37 -4.52 4.12 -2.50
CA VAL A 37 -3.75 4.28 -1.26
C VAL A 37 -3.24 5.70 -1.14
N GLU A 38 -3.43 6.32 0.02
CA GLU A 38 -2.76 7.54 0.42
C GLU A 38 -1.54 7.18 1.27
N LEU A 39 -0.39 7.73 0.87
CA LEU A 39 0.92 7.31 1.37
C LEU A 39 1.68 8.48 1.98
N THR A 40 2.52 8.19 2.97
CA THR A 40 3.56 9.11 3.45
C THR A 40 4.91 8.45 3.37
N SER A 41 5.94 9.25 3.09
CA SER A 41 7.34 8.82 3.09
C SER A 41 8.21 9.85 3.79
N ALA A 42 9.24 9.37 4.48
CA ALA A 42 10.31 10.23 4.98
C ALA A 42 11.27 10.67 3.86
N ASN A 43 11.27 9.99 2.71
CA ASN A 43 12.04 10.35 1.53
C ASN A 43 11.25 11.36 0.68
N PRO A 44 11.67 12.64 0.59
CA PRO A 44 10.97 13.64 -0.22
C PRO A 44 11.28 13.54 -1.73
N ALA A 45 12.26 12.73 -2.12
CA ALA A 45 12.80 12.65 -3.47
C ALA A 45 12.56 11.25 -4.10
N ILE A 46 11.31 10.80 -4.08
CA ILE A 46 10.92 9.53 -4.69
C ILE A 46 11.06 9.63 -6.21
N ASP A 47 11.83 8.72 -6.82
CA ASP A 47 11.95 8.63 -8.26
C ASP A 47 10.70 7.99 -8.86
N PHE A 48 9.93 8.77 -9.62
CA PHE A 48 8.72 8.33 -10.31
C PHE A 48 8.94 7.08 -11.18
N GLY A 49 10.12 6.94 -11.81
CA GLY A 49 10.47 5.78 -12.65
C GLY A 49 10.66 4.47 -11.88
N GLN A 50 10.77 4.56 -10.55
CA GLN A 50 10.81 3.41 -9.64
C GLN A 50 9.43 3.04 -9.08
N VAL A 51 8.39 3.83 -9.38
CA VAL A 51 7.04 3.63 -8.83
C VAL A 51 6.05 3.20 -9.90
N LEU A 52 5.87 4.01 -10.96
CA LEU A 52 4.89 3.70 -11.99
C LEU A 52 5.26 2.41 -12.75
N ASP A 53 4.24 1.61 -13.10
CA ASP A 53 4.37 0.33 -13.80
C ASP A 53 5.22 -0.73 -13.07
N ARG A 54 5.48 -0.52 -11.77
CA ARG A 54 6.18 -1.50 -10.92
C ARG A 54 5.19 -2.32 -10.10
N SER A 55 5.62 -3.52 -9.74
CA SER A 55 4.90 -4.33 -8.76
C SER A 55 4.93 -3.67 -7.39
N ALA A 56 3.79 -3.72 -6.71
CA ALA A 56 3.58 -3.13 -5.40
C ALA A 56 2.86 -4.11 -4.46
N LEU A 57 3.07 -3.91 -3.16
CA LEU A 57 2.51 -4.75 -2.12
C LEU A 57 1.97 -3.91 -0.96
N LEU A 58 0.66 -4.02 -0.72
CA LEU A 58 0.06 -3.63 0.56
C LEU A 58 0.08 -4.83 1.50
N THR A 59 0.61 -4.64 2.71
CA THR A 59 0.57 -5.64 3.78
C THR A 59 -0.23 -5.13 4.95
N LEU A 60 -1.22 -5.92 5.37
CA LEU A 60 -1.97 -5.72 6.60
C LEU A 60 -1.32 -6.57 7.70
N TRP A 61 -1.02 -5.94 8.82
CA TRP A 61 -0.37 -6.56 9.97
C TRP A 61 -1.31 -6.55 11.17
N HIS A 62 -1.25 -7.60 11.97
CA HIS A 62 -1.79 -7.62 13.33
C HIS A 62 -0.63 -7.95 14.27
N GLY A 63 -0.18 -6.96 15.03
CA GLY A 63 1.11 -6.97 15.71
C GLY A 63 2.25 -7.18 14.71
N GLU A 64 3.07 -8.21 14.93
CA GLU A 64 4.18 -8.57 14.03
C GLU A 64 3.77 -9.57 12.93
N THR A 65 2.53 -10.07 12.95
CA THR A 65 2.08 -11.10 12.00
C THR A 65 1.42 -10.46 10.79
N PRO A 66 1.90 -10.71 9.57
CA PRO A 66 1.18 -10.29 8.36
C PRO A 66 -0.05 -11.17 8.18
N VAL A 67 -1.23 -10.53 8.08
CA VAL A 67 -2.53 -11.21 8.01
C VAL A 67 -3.18 -11.15 6.62
N ARG A 68 -2.77 -10.21 5.76
CA ARG A 68 -3.22 -10.14 4.37
C ARG A 68 -2.19 -9.42 3.51
N TYR A 69 -2.08 -9.89 2.27
CA TYR A 69 -1.30 -9.27 1.21
C TYR A 69 -2.21 -8.89 0.05
N VAL A 70 -2.04 -7.69 -0.50
CA VAL A 70 -2.64 -7.27 -1.77
C VAL A 70 -1.50 -6.89 -2.69
N HIS A 71 -1.23 -7.75 -3.67
CA HIS A 71 -0.13 -7.61 -4.62
C HIS A 71 -0.67 -7.21 -6.00
N GLY A 72 -0.09 -6.18 -6.60
CA GLY A 72 -0.55 -5.63 -7.87
C GLY A 72 0.53 -4.85 -8.59
N ALA A 73 0.13 -4.10 -9.61
CA ALA A 73 1.00 -3.15 -10.32
C ALA A 73 0.48 -1.72 -10.12
N VAL A 74 1.39 -0.74 -10.03
CA VAL A 74 1.02 0.67 -9.91
C VAL A 74 0.60 1.21 -11.27
N SER A 75 -0.68 1.54 -11.40
CA SER A 75 -1.27 2.10 -12.63
C SER A 75 -1.29 3.63 -12.67
N SER A 76 -1.19 4.30 -11.53
CA SER A 76 -1.13 5.76 -11.41
C SER A 76 -0.42 6.18 -10.12
N PHE A 77 0.30 7.30 -10.15
CA PHE A 77 0.98 7.86 -8.98
C PHE A 77 0.99 9.39 -9.06
N VAL A 78 0.77 10.06 -7.92
CA VAL A 78 0.77 11.52 -7.77
C VAL A 78 1.47 11.85 -6.46
N GLN A 79 2.32 12.88 -6.44
CA GLN A 79 3.08 13.37 -5.28
C GLN A 79 2.74 14.83 -4.98
#